data_AF-A0A842IWN0-F1
#
_entry.id   AF-A0A842IWN0-F1
#
_cell.length_a   1.000
_cell.length_b   1.000
_cell.length_c   1.000
_cell.angle_alpha   90.00
_cell.angle_beta   90.00
_cell.angle_gamma   90.00
#
_symmetry.space_group_name_H-M   'P 1'
#
loop_
_entity.id
_entity.type
_entity.pdbx_description
1 polymer ?
#
loop_
_entity_poly.entity_id
_entity_poly.type
_entity_poly.pdbx_seq_one_letter_code
_entity_poly.pdbx_strand_id
1 'polypeptide(L)'
;MSNNLINKDFLLWEEIDSSEQAETLEENLSVEDLNLENPSLIRMDMNIIEYPLFSKNNHRKVNQSIKYFFNNDKDVFIMVKPISGDYIPGDFEERVFIALLKIMKKRGFQQTFYVSATELLDEFGLTNKAYYKRIKQSITRLAETSYVFKNTLYLSKIKRNIEDTVNTNIMTIRTISLVNDKKLREELYNDNRIKEIYEITISKYFYDNIIRKGYLVYDSNTLLGIENSTTRTVYMLISKLRFQNLYLKVPSLYLIKRIPLKFNKVTISRTVKSLERCCKELLEKKLITRYNIIKNKKWEESEIEFFFEDVHNNIKQKHFYADKKDFGEVLNNYDASLLISHTEEQSLSPLQEIKKELEENTPTPEMIETVLNSMPIKARDLKTIPNLIRDAIKTHGFQHVKFVAEYMKIHKVGNIRSYFTQALENGWADEYIAKRKNEERKKVVQVPLFIESESDLIHTQLKNETKEKYIVLSEKEKEDIEKIAYIEYIKKCGAETSAQKRAFKLGKESIIIDYLITSKYFEMNPKIIETIIEEIEPEIEEIESEEIIADIFAKFETFSSYKFKIFQILQEKIEMEKLKMILDFLNFEKEFNSTMDEYTIFLMFNEGQKSRILIKKK
;
A
#
# COMPACT_ATOMS: atom_id res chain seq x y z
N MET A 1 1.46 61.48 21.29
CA MET A 1 1.87 60.61 22.41
C MET A 1 0.63 59.80 22.79
N SER A 2 0.38 58.65 22.18
CA SER A 2 0.98 57.32 22.44
C SER A 2 0.69 56.81 23.85
N ASN A 3 -0.20 55.81 23.94
CA ASN A 3 0.01 54.50 24.58
C ASN A 3 -1.37 53.84 24.80
N ASN A 4 -1.83 53.03 23.84
CA ASN A 4 -1.65 51.57 23.78
C ASN A 4 -2.59 50.80 24.75
N LEU A 5 -3.80 50.56 24.25
CA LEU A 5 -4.67 49.45 24.66
C LEU A 5 -4.07 48.14 24.12
N ILE A 6 -3.41 47.39 24.99
CA ILE A 6 -3.05 46.00 24.72
C ILE A 6 -4.27 45.15 25.10
N ASN A 7 -5.14 44.87 24.12
CA ASN A 7 -6.06 43.74 24.19
C ASN A 7 -5.22 42.47 23.94
N LYS A 8 -4.87 41.76 25.00
CA LYS A 8 -4.44 40.37 24.90
C LYS A 8 -5.71 39.53 24.73
N ASP A 9 -6.06 39.25 23.48
CA ASP A 9 -6.95 38.14 23.15
C ASP A 9 -6.25 36.84 23.57
N PHE A 10 -6.59 36.37 24.77
CA PHE A 10 -6.21 35.05 25.24
C PHE A 10 -7.01 34.05 24.43
N LEU A 11 -6.33 33.29 23.57
CA LEU A 11 -6.85 32.10 22.89
C LEU A 11 -7.42 31.13 23.95
N LEU A 12 -8.74 31.19 24.16
CA LEU A 12 -9.49 30.10 24.77
C LEU A 12 -9.52 28.95 23.75
N TRP A 13 -8.61 28.00 23.94
CA TRP A 13 -8.87 26.62 23.55
C TRP A 13 -10.02 26.17 24.45
N GLU A 14 -11.23 26.09 23.93
CA GLU A 14 -12.26 25.27 24.58
C GLU A 14 -11.72 23.83 24.58
N GLU A 15 -11.26 23.38 25.74
CA GLU A 15 -11.22 21.95 26.04
C GLU A 15 -12.65 21.44 25.80
N ILE A 16 -12.85 20.69 24.72
CA ILE A 16 -14.08 19.96 24.48
C ILE A 16 -14.17 18.94 25.60
N ASP A 17 -15.00 19.23 26.58
CA ASP A 17 -15.34 18.33 27.68
C ASP A 17 -15.86 17.02 27.07
N SER A 18 -15.04 15.96 27.10
CA SER A 18 -15.30 14.66 26.47
C SER A 18 -16.33 13.82 27.23
N SER A 19 -17.26 14.48 27.93
CA SER A 19 -18.22 13.89 28.85
C SER A 19 -19.55 13.49 28.20
N GLU A 20 -19.74 13.78 26.91
CA GLU A 20 -20.87 13.23 26.17
C GLU A 20 -20.75 11.70 26.03
N GLN A 21 -21.74 10.97 26.56
CA GLN A 21 -21.80 9.52 26.46
C GLN A 21 -21.87 9.08 24.99
N ALA A 22 -20.89 8.30 24.55
CA ALA A 22 -20.90 7.69 23.22
C ALA A 22 -22.11 6.74 23.08
N GLU A 23 -23.06 7.12 22.22
CA GLU A 23 -24.26 6.32 21.92
C GLU A 23 -24.00 5.45 20.69
N THR A 24 -24.35 4.17 20.72
CA THR A 24 -24.35 3.30 19.53
C THR A 24 -25.79 2.98 19.14
N LEU A 25 -26.20 3.40 17.94
CA LEU A 25 -27.48 3.02 17.35
C LEU A 25 -27.31 1.76 16.50
N GLU A 26 -28.20 0.79 16.68
CA GLU A 26 -28.26 -0.42 15.86
C GLU A 26 -29.43 -0.36 14.87
N GLU A 27 -29.15 -0.66 13.61
CA GLU A 27 -30.16 -0.75 12.55
C GLU A 27 -30.08 -2.12 11.85
N ASN A 28 -31.21 -2.81 11.72
CA ASN A 28 -31.29 -4.05 10.95
C ASN A 28 -31.77 -3.75 9.52
N LEU A 29 -30.88 -3.98 8.55
CA LEU A 29 -31.08 -3.78 7.12
C LEU A 29 -31.18 -5.09 6.34
N SER A 30 -31.32 -6.24 7.02
CA SER A 30 -31.46 -7.55 6.36
C SER A 30 -32.63 -7.53 5.37
N VAL A 31 -32.38 -8.05 4.17
CA VAL A 31 -33.36 -8.20 3.09
C VAL A 31 -33.72 -9.67 2.84
N GLU A 32 -33.26 -10.59 3.69
CA GLU A 32 -33.47 -12.04 3.56
C GLU A 32 -34.95 -12.42 3.50
N ASP A 33 -35.79 -11.68 4.22
CA ASP A 33 -37.24 -11.89 4.27
C ASP A 33 -37.99 -11.30 3.05
N LEU A 34 -37.29 -10.62 2.13
CA LEU A 34 -37.89 -10.06 0.92
C LEU A 34 -37.80 -11.09 -0.21
N ASN A 35 -38.95 -11.62 -0.64
CA ASN A 35 -39.05 -12.45 -1.84
C ASN A 35 -38.66 -11.63 -3.09
N LEU A 36 -37.39 -11.67 -3.47
CA LEU A 36 -36.89 -11.04 -4.70
C LEU A 36 -37.17 -11.98 -5.87
N GLU A 37 -38.22 -11.69 -6.65
CA GLU A 37 -38.49 -12.38 -7.92
C GLU A 37 -37.44 -11.97 -8.98
N ASN A 38 -36.22 -12.50 -8.90
CA ASN A 38 -35.26 -12.63 -10.02
C ASN A 38 -33.97 -13.37 -9.57
N PRO A 39 -33.93 -14.72 -9.64
CA PRO A 39 -32.77 -15.51 -9.23
C PRO A 39 -31.57 -15.48 -10.20
N SER A 40 -31.68 -14.78 -11.33
CA SER A 40 -30.70 -14.79 -12.43
C SER A 40 -29.62 -13.69 -12.36
N LEU A 41 -29.59 -12.89 -11.30
CA LEU A 41 -28.61 -11.81 -11.13
C LEU A 41 -27.44 -12.24 -10.23
N ILE A 42 -26.27 -12.40 -10.84
CA ILE A 42 -25.01 -12.71 -10.15
C ILE A 42 -24.44 -11.42 -9.55
N ARG A 43 -23.95 -11.53 -8.30
CA ARG A 43 -23.36 -10.45 -7.51
C ARG A 43 -22.02 -9.99 -8.10
N MET A 44 -21.86 -8.70 -8.34
CA MET A 44 -20.54 -8.06 -8.24
C MET A 44 -20.67 -6.90 -7.26
N ASP A 45 -20.01 -7.05 -6.11
CA ASP A 45 -20.13 -6.17 -4.95
C ASP A 45 -19.32 -4.88 -5.11
N MET A 46 -19.72 -3.82 -4.41
CA MET A 46 -18.90 -2.65 -4.10
C MET A 46 -19.35 -2.08 -2.76
N ASN A 47 -18.44 -2.04 -1.79
CA ASN A 47 -18.76 -1.63 -0.42
C ASN A 47 -19.30 -0.18 -0.32
N ILE A 48 -18.96 0.70 -1.27
CA ILE A 48 -19.34 2.13 -1.24
C ILE A 48 -20.78 2.38 -1.75
N ILE A 49 -21.28 1.57 -2.70
CA ILE A 49 -22.65 1.69 -3.22
C ILE A 49 -23.61 0.79 -2.45
N GLU A 50 -23.13 -0.35 -1.96
CA GLU A 50 -23.97 -1.37 -1.31
C GLU A 50 -24.19 -1.12 0.17
N TYR A 51 -23.26 -0.39 0.79
CA TYR A 51 -23.32 -0.11 2.20
C TYR A 51 -23.38 1.38 2.50
N PRO A 52 -24.13 1.75 3.55
CA PRO A 52 -24.32 3.13 3.95
C PRO A 52 -23.08 3.69 4.68
N LEU A 53 -22.09 4.13 3.91
CA LEU A 53 -20.93 4.86 4.46
C LEU A 53 -21.29 6.29 4.88
N PHE A 54 -22.29 6.88 4.22
CA PHE A 54 -22.77 8.23 4.48
C PHE A 54 -24.21 8.19 4.99
N SER A 55 -24.44 8.77 6.15
CA SER A 55 -25.78 8.86 6.73
C SER A 55 -26.69 9.75 5.89
N LYS A 56 -27.92 9.29 5.68
CA LYS A 56 -29.01 10.05 5.05
C LYS A 56 -29.90 10.75 6.09
N ASN A 57 -29.57 10.62 7.38
CA ASN A 57 -30.26 11.31 8.45
C ASN A 57 -29.70 12.74 8.63
N ASN A 58 -30.56 13.74 8.48
CA ASN A 58 -30.19 15.14 8.69
C ASN A 58 -30.06 15.52 10.18
N HIS A 59 -30.56 14.68 11.09
CA HIS A 59 -30.54 14.89 12.55
C HIS A 59 -29.59 13.89 13.22
N ARG A 60 -28.35 13.81 12.71
CA ARG A 60 -27.27 13.05 13.37
C ARG A 60 -26.94 13.69 14.73
N LYS A 61 -26.52 12.88 15.69
CA LYS A 61 -25.99 13.37 16.97
C LYS A 61 -24.46 13.32 16.99
N VAL A 62 -23.86 14.21 17.78
CA VAL A 62 -22.43 14.19 18.08
C VAL A 62 -22.12 12.90 18.85
N ASN A 63 -20.93 12.32 18.65
CA ASN A 63 -20.46 11.12 19.36
C ASN A 63 -21.33 9.86 19.17
N GLN A 64 -22.22 9.86 18.18
CA GLN A 64 -23.11 8.74 17.91
C GLN A 64 -22.55 7.83 16.83
N SER A 65 -22.26 6.58 17.19
CA SER A 65 -21.91 5.53 16.25
C SER A 65 -23.17 4.86 15.70
N ILE A 66 -23.15 4.43 14.45
CA ILE A 66 -24.26 3.64 13.86
C ILE A 66 -23.73 2.29 13.38
N LYS A 67 -24.42 1.22 13.77
CA LYS A 67 -24.13 -0.16 13.39
C LYS A 67 -25.27 -0.73 12.55
N TYR A 68 -24.97 -1.00 11.28
CA TYR A 68 -25.91 -1.58 10.32
C TYR A 68 -25.67 -3.08 10.19
N PHE A 69 -26.68 -3.89 10.48
CA PHE A 69 -26.66 -5.35 10.28
C PHE A 69 -27.31 -5.72 8.95
N PHE A 70 -26.69 -6.62 8.21
CA PHE A 70 -27.15 -7.03 6.88
C PHE A 70 -27.75 -8.43 6.84
N ASN A 71 -27.71 -9.15 7.97
CA ASN A 71 -28.33 -10.45 8.13
C ASN A 71 -29.00 -10.56 9.50
N ASN A 72 -29.89 -11.54 9.64
CA ASN A 72 -30.66 -11.72 10.86
C ASN A 72 -29.82 -12.16 12.07
N ASP A 73 -28.73 -12.91 11.83
CA ASP A 73 -27.83 -13.42 12.89
C ASP A 73 -26.85 -12.37 13.44
N LYS A 74 -26.86 -11.14 12.88
CA LYS A 74 -26.07 -9.99 13.32
C LYS A 74 -24.54 -10.18 13.27
N ASP A 75 -24.03 -11.16 12.55
CA ASP A 75 -22.59 -11.38 12.34
C ASP A 75 -22.06 -10.71 11.07
N VAL A 76 -22.93 -10.21 10.19
CA VAL A 76 -22.57 -9.40 9.01
C VAL A 76 -22.98 -7.95 9.25
N PHE A 77 -22.00 -7.06 9.49
CA PHE A 77 -22.31 -5.66 9.81
C PHE A 77 -21.26 -4.66 9.33
N ILE A 78 -21.69 -3.39 9.32
CA ILE A 78 -20.81 -2.22 9.24
C ILE A 78 -21.12 -1.28 10.39
N MET A 79 -20.08 -0.85 11.09
CA MET A 79 -20.18 0.18 12.12
C MET A 79 -19.44 1.43 11.67
N VAL A 80 -20.11 2.58 11.71
CA VAL A 80 -19.52 3.89 11.42
C VAL A 80 -19.35 4.63 12.75
N LYS A 81 -18.11 4.95 13.10
CA LYS A 81 -17.73 5.61 14.34
C LYS A 81 -17.21 7.02 14.04
N PRO A 82 -17.84 8.08 14.60
CA PRO A 82 -17.31 9.42 14.47
C PRO A 82 -16.04 9.59 15.31
N ILE A 83 -15.29 10.67 15.05
CA ILE A 83 -14.29 11.16 16.01
C ILE A 83 -15.01 11.81 17.20
N SER A 84 -14.35 11.81 18.36
CA SER A 84 -14.85 12.50 19.56
C SER A 84 -15.19 13.96 19.27
N GLY A 85 -16.38 14.39 19.67
CA GLY A 85 -16.89 15.74 19.45
C GLY A 85 -17.43 16.00 18.04
N ASP A 86 -17.55 14.99 17.17
CA ASP A 86 -18.09 15.16 15.81
C ASP A 86 -19.21 14.17 15.46
N TYR A 87 -19.80 14.37 14.28
CA TYR A 87 -20.84 13.55 13.68
C TYR A 87 -20.25 12.53 12.70
N ILE A 88 -20.94 11.41 12.47
CA ILE A 88 -20.61 10.53 11.34
C ILE A 88 -20.81 11.25 10.00
N PRO A 89 -20.12 10.87 8.92
CA PRO A 89 -20.27 11.45 7.58
C PRO A 89 -21.71 11.35 7.04
N GLY A 90 -22.11 12.33 6.21
CA GLY A 90 -23.46 12.41 5.64
C GLY A 90 -23.47 13.05 4.26
N ASP A 91 -24.56 13.73 3.90
CA ASP A 91 -24.80 14.23 2.53
C ASP A 91 -23.67 15.09 1.95
N PHE A 92 -23.14 16.03 2.73
CA PHE A 92 -22.09 16.92 2.23
C PHE A 92 -20.73 16.22 2.16
N GLU A 93 -20.42 15.34 3.12
CA GLU A 93 -19.22 14.50 3.08
C GLU A 93 -19.25 13.54 1.86
N GLU A 94 -20.42 12.99 1.51
CA GLU A 94 -20.59 12.18 0.29
C GLU A 94 -20.23 12.98 -0.97
N ARG A 95 -20.67 14.23 -1.06
CA ARG A 95 -20.33 15.12 -2.19
C ARG A 95 -18.83 15.41 -2.25
N VAL A 96 -18.22 15.73 -1.10
CA VAL A 96 -16.77 15.93 -1.00
C VAL A 96 -16.03 14.67 -1.45
N PHE A 97 -16.46 13.49 -1.01
CA PHE A 97 -15.86 12.23 -1.41
C PHE A 97 -15.96 11.98 -2.92
N ILE A 98 -17.12 12.22 -3.54
CA ILE A 98 -17.29 12.10 -5.01
C ILE A 98 -16.37 13.07 -5.76
N ALA A 99 -16.24 14.31 -5.29
CA ALA A 99 -15.33 15.29 -5.88
C ALA A 99 -13.84 14.88 -5.72
N LEU A 100 -13.46 14.33 -4.55
CA LEU A 100 -12.13 13.77 -4.34
C LEU A 100 -11.83 12.64 -5.33
N LEU A 101 -12.78 11.72 -5.57
CA LEU A 101 -12.60 10.66 -6.57
C LEU A 101 -12.46 11.22 -8.00
N LYS A 102 -13.19 12.29 -8.32
CA LYS A 102 -13.08 12.99 -9.61
C LYS A 102 -11.69 13.61 -9.78
N ILE A 103 -11.15 14.24 -8.73
CA ILE A 103 -9.80 14.81 -8.73
C ILE A 103 -8.74 13.70 -8.80
N MET A 104 -8.90 12.62 -8.04
CA MET A 104 -8.03 11.43 -8.10
C MET A 104 -7.93 10.89 -9.53
N LYS A 105 -9.06 10.80 -10.25
CA LYS A 105 -9.06 10.42 -11.68
C LYS A 105 -8.27 11.42 -12.53
N LYS A 106 -8.48 12.73 -12.36
CA LYS A 106 -7.72 13.78 -13.08
C LYS A 106 -6.21 13.72 -12.82
N ARG A 107 -5.80 13.23 -11.64
CA ARG A 107 -4.41 13.04 -11.23
C ARG A 107 -3.88 11.62 -11.55
N GLY A 108 -4.50 10.91 -12.50
CA GLY A 108 -4.00 9.62 -12.97
C GLY A 108 -4.19 8.47 -11.99
N PHE A 109 -5.26 8.51 -11.20
CA PHE A 109 -5.62 7.45 -10.23
C PHE A 109 -4.52 7.17 -9.20
N GLN A 110 -3.70 8.16 -8.86
CA GLN A 110 -2.73 8.04 -7.77
C GLN A 110 -3.45 7.82 -6.44
N GLN A 111 -2.93 6.91 -5.60
CA GLN A 111 -3.50 6.64 -4.29
C GLN A 111 -3.40 7.86 -3.37
N THR A 112 -2.26 8.56 -3.46
CA THR A 112 -1.99 9.82 -2.77
C THR A 112 -2.03 10.96 -3.79
N PHE A 113 -2.77 12.02 -3.50
CA PHE A 113 -2.87 13.19 -4.37
C PHE A 113 -3.13 14.47 -3.58
N TYR A 114 -2.76 15.62 -4.16
CA TYR A 114 -2.96 16.94 -3.55
C TYR A 114 -4.22 17.62 -4.07
N VAL A 115 -4.96 18.26 -3.16
CA VAL A 115 -6.18 19.00 -3.45
C VAL A 115 -6.26 20.29 -2.64
N SER A 116 -6.84 21.34 -3.22
CA SER A 116 -7.17 22.57 -2.48
C SER A 116 -8.67 22.70 -2.22
N ALA A 117 -9.05 23.49 -1.22
CA ALA A 117 -10.47 23.80 -0.98
C ALA A 117 -11.11 24.55 -2.17
N THR A 118 -10.33 25.30 -2.94
CA THR A 118 -10.77 25.97 -4.16
C THR A 118 -11.11 24.95 -5.24
N GLU A 119 -10.23 23.98 -5.51
CA GLU A 119 -10.52 22.92 -6.49
C GLU A 119 -11.80 22.16 -6.15
N LEU A 120 -11.99 21.76 -4.89
CA LEU A 120 -13.22 21.08 -4.47
C LEU A 120 -14.47 21.93 -4.68
N LEU A 121 -14.36 23.24 -4.43
CA LEU A 121 -15.46 24.17 -4.63
C LEU A 121 -15.82 24.30 -6.12
N ASP A 122 -14.80 24.36 -6.98
CA ASP A 122 -14.96 24.40 -8.44
C ASP A 122 -15.59 23.09 -8.95
N GLU A 123 -15.21 21.93 -8.40
CA GLU A 123 -15.84 20.64 -8.74
C GLU A 123 -17.33 20.58 -8.36
N PHE A 124 -17.74 21.33 -7.33
CA PHE A 124 -19.16 21.45 -6.97
C PHE A 124 -19.93 22.43 -7.87
N GLY A 125 -19.25 23.18 -8.74
CA GLY A 125 -19.83 24.29 -9.49
C GLY A 125 -20.22 25.49 -8.62
N LEU A 126 -19.54 25.64 -7.47
CA LEU A 126 -19.78 26.74 -6.53
C LEU A 126 -18.61 27.72 -6.55
N THR A 127 -18.85 28.98 -6.21
CA THR A 127 -17.80 30.01 -6.10
C THR A 127 -17.75 30.69 -4.74
N ASN A 128 -18.69 30.34 -3.85
CA ASN A 128 -18.82 30.96 -2.54
C ASN A 128 -17.77 30.42 -1.54
N LYS A 129 -16.81 31.27 -1.19
CA LYS A 129 -15.74 30.97 -0.22
C LYS A 129 -16.24 30.60 1.18
N ALA A 130 -17.49 30.91 1.54
CA ALA A 130 -18.09 30.48 2.80
C ALA A 130 -18.06 28.95 2.98
N TYR A 131 -18.02 28.20 1.88
CA TYR A 131 -17.93 26.74 1.93
C TYR A 131 -16.55 26.21 2.31
N TYR A 132 -15.48 27.01 2.29
CA TYR A 132 -14.13 26.52 2.62
C TYR A 132 -14.05 25.93 4.03
N LYS A 133 -14.66 26.58 5.03
CA LYS A 133 -14.71 26.06 6.40
C LYS A 133 -15.42 24.70 6.44
N ARG A 134 -16.53 24.58 5.72
CA ARG A 134 -17.33 23.36 5.64
C ARG A 134 -16.58 22.24 4.91
N ILE A 135 -15.88 22.56 3.82
CA ILE A 135 -15.03 21.63 3.08
C ILE A 135 -13.93 21.09 3.99
N LYS A 136 -13.19 21.97 4.66
CA LYS A 136 -12.12 21.57 5.60
C LYS A 136 -12.64 20.60 6.67
N GLN A 137 -13.74 20.97 7.33
CA GLN A 137 -14.40 20.11 8.32
C GLN A 137 -14.80 18.75 7.74
N SER A 138 -15.35 18.71 6.53
CA SER A 138 -15.77 17.46 5.90
C SER A 138 -14.60 16.58 5.46
N ILE A 139 -13.48 17.14 4.97
CA ILE A 139 -12.29 16.34 4.66
C ILE A 139 -11.71 15.73 5.94
N THR A 140 -11.60 16.52 7.01
CA THR A 140 -11.18 16.03 8.33
C THR A 140 -12.10 14.93 8.84
N ARG A 141 -13.43 15.14 8.81
CA ARG A 141 -14.42 14.13 9.22
C ARG A 141 -14.30 12.84 8.40
N LEU A 142 -14.12 12.92 7.09
CA LEU A 142 -13.92 11.76 6.22
C LEU A 142 -12.65 10.98 6.60
N ALA A 143 -11.57 11.70 6.92
CA ALA A 143 -10.29 11.11 7.26
C ALA A 143 -10.26 10.49 8.67
N GLU A 144 -11.01 11.05 9.61
CA GLU A 144 -10.97 10.63 11.02
C GLU A 144 -12.10 9.66 11.41
N THR A 145 -13.15 9.53 10.59
CA THR A 145 -14.22 8.54 10.81
C THR A 145 -13.67 7.12 10.62
N SER A 146 -13.89 6.27 11.63
CA SER A 146 -13.52 4.86 11.62
C SER A 146 -14.71 4.01 11.16
N TYR A 147 -14.42 3.05 10.27
CA TYR A 147 -15.38 2.08 9.75
C TYR A 147 -14.95 0.67 10.16
N VAL A 148 -15.84 -0.05 10.84
CA VAL A 148 -15.65 -1.46 11.18
C VAL A 148 -16.51 -2.30 10.27
N PHE A 149 -15.87 -3.05 9.37
CA PHE A 149 -16.50 -4.01 8.48
C PHE A 149 -16.36 -5.41 9.09
N LYS A 150 -17.47 -6.12 9.33
CA LYS A 150 -17.45 -7.54 9.68
C LYS A 150 -18.17 -8.32 8.60
N ASN A 151 -17.45 -9.21 7.91
CA ASN A 151 -17.96 -10.04 6.81
C ASN A 151 -18.59 -9.24 5.64
N THR A 152 -18.26 -7.95 5.53
CA THR A 152 -18.84 -7.01 4.56
C THR A 152 -17.79 -6.39 3.63
N LEU A 153 -16.50 -6.51 3.94
CA LEU A 153 -15.46 -5.90 3.13
C LEU A 153 -15.13 -6.79 1.93
N TYR A 154 -15.49 -6.36 0.72
CA TYR A 154 -15.06 -7.00 -0.52
C TYR A 154 -13.58 -6.75 -0.83
N LEU A 155 -12.87 -7.80 -1.23
CA LEU A 155 -11.54 -7.72 -1.83
C LEU A 155 -11.58 -8.01 -3.33
N SER A 156 -11.21 -7.02 -4.13
CA SER A 156 -11.13 -7.14 -5.59
C SER A 156 -10.15 -8.19 -6.08
N LYS A 157 -9.03 -8.39 -5.37
CA LYS A 157 -8.00 -9.38 -5.71
C LYS A 157 -8.51 -10.82 -5.70
N ILE A 158 -9.34 -11.17 -4.70
CA ILE A 158 -9.88 -12.52 -4.51
C ILE A 158 -11.36 -12.65 -4.92
N LYS A 159 -11.96 -11.54 -5.38
CA LYS A 159 -13.36 -11.42 -5.83
C LYS A 159 -14.40 -11.95 -4.83
N ARG A 160 -14.14 -11.80 -3.53
CA ARG A 160 -15.05 -12.22 -2.45
C ARG A 160 -14.97 -11.28 -1.25
N ASN A 161 -15.98 -11.34 -0.40
CA ASN A 161 -15.95 -10.70 0.92
C ASN A 161 -15.00 -11.48 1.83
N ILE A 162 -14.26 -10.76 2.68
CA ILE A 162 -13.40 -11.40 3.69
C ILE A 162 -14.29 -11.83 4.86
N GLU A 163 -14.07 -13.04 5.36
CA GLU A 163 -14.69 -13.55 6.59
C GLU A 163 -13.95 -13.02 7.85
N ASP A 164 -13.62 -11.73 7.86
CA ASP A 164 -12.85 -11.08 8.90
C ASP A 164 -13.54 -9.80 9.41
N THR A 165 -13.01 -9.26 10.51
CA THR A 165 -13.33 -7.92 10.98
C THR A 165 -12.19 -6.97 10.63
N VAL A 166 -12.48 -5.93 9.84
CA VAL A 166 -11.54 -4.90 9.43
C VAL A 166 -11.97 -3.55 9.99
N ASN A 167 -11.09 -2.91 10.75
CA ASN A 167 -11.26 -1.53 11.18
C ASN A 167 -10.35 -0.62 10.34
N THR A 168 -10.92 0.35 9.64
CA THR A 168 -10.18 1.24 8.76
C THR A 168 -10.92 2.56 8.53
N ASN A 169 -10.20 3.56 8.02
CA ASN A 169 -10.78 4.84 7.61
C ASN A 169 -10.95 4.80 6.07
N ILE A 170 -11.69 5.74 5.49
CA ILE A 170 -11.82 5.81 4.01
C ILE A 170 -10.53 6.35 3.39
N MET A 171 -9.89 7.27 4.08
CA MET A 171 -8.73 8.02 3.62
C MET A 171 -7.95 8.57 4.81
N THR A 172 -6.70 8.99 4.57
CA THR A 172 -5.93 9.84 5.50
C THR A 172 -5.71 11.20 4.87
N ILE A 173 -5.43 12.20 5.72
CA ILE A 173 -5.19 13.57 5.32
C ILE A 173 -3.90 14.08 5.97
N ARG A 174 -3.09 14.81 5.20
CA ARG A 174 -2.07 15.71 5.73
C ARG A 174 -2.35 17.12 5.22
N THR A 175 -2.51 18.06 6.16
CA THR A 175 -2.72 19.48 5.82
C THR A 175 -1.38 20.18 5.70
N ILE A 176 -1.13 20.83 4.57
CA ILE A 176 0.12 21.53 4.28
C ILE A 176 -0.17 23.01 4.13
N SER A 177 0.50 23.83 4.93
CA SER A 177 0.46 25.29 4.80
C SER A 177 1.46 25.74 3.75
N LEU A 178 0.97 26.35 2.67
CA LEU A 178 1.81 26.87 1.60
C LEU A 178 2.37 28.27 1.92
N VAL A 179 2.10 28.84 3.10
CA VAL A 179 2.51 30.22 3.44
C VAL A 179 4.03 30.39 3.35
N ASN A 180 4.80 29.35 3.68
CA ASN A 180 6.26 29.40 3.75
C ASN A 180 6.98 28.56 2.66
N ASP A 181 6.26 27.73 1.91
CA ASP A 181 6.85 26.80 0.93
C ASP A 181 6.54 27.25 -0.52
N LYS A 182 7.42 28.10 -1.07
CA LYS A 182 7.28 28.63 -2.42
C LYS A 182 7.47 27.57 -3.50
N LYS A 183 8.37 26.59 -3.27
CA LYS A 183 8.71 25.56 -4.26
C LYS A 183 7.54 24.61 -4.48
N LEU A 184 6.96 24.09 -3.39
CA LEU A 184 5.78 23.22 -3.46
C LEU A 184 4.56 23.96 -4.05
N ARG A 185 4.44 25.26 -3.78
CA ARG A 185 3.40 26.11 -4.38
C ARG A 185 3.57 26.23 -5.89
N GLU A 186 4.76 26.59 -6.37
CA GLU A 186 5.03 26.72 -7.82
C GLU A 186 4.87 25.37 -8.57
N GLU A 187 5.20 24.25 -7.93
CA GLU A 187 5.04 22.92 -8.51
C GLU A 187 3.57 22.46 -8.60
N LEU A 188 2.75 22.73 -7.58
CA LEU A 188 1.38 22.19 -7.49
C LEU A 188 0.28 23.18 -7.87
N TYR A 189 0.44 24.46 -7.51
CA TYR A 189 -0.58 25.51 -7.63
C TYR A 189 0.06 26.88 -7.87
N ASN A 190 0.21 27.27 -9.13
CA ASN A 190 0.64 28.63 -9.55
C ASN A 190 -0.39 29.74 -9.21
N ASP A 191 -1.06 29.68 -8.05
CA ASP A 191 -1.94 30.71 -7.52
C ASP A 191 -1.58 31.07 -6.07
N ASN A 192 -1.11 32.30 -5.88
CA ASN A 192 -0.73 32.87 -4.59
C ASN A 192 -1.88 33.03 -3.58
N ARG A 193 -3.13 32.82 -4.01
CA ARG A 193 -4.31 32.87 -3.15
C ARG A 193 -4.51 31.57 -2.35
N ILE A 194 -3.92 30.47 -2.81
CA ILE A 194 -4.03 29.17 -2.14
C ILE A 194 -3.03 29.12 -0.99
N LYS A 195 -3.56 29.09 0.24
CA LYS A 195 -2.75 29.11 1.48
C LYS A 195 -2.59 27.72 2.10
N GLU A 196 -3.54 26.83 1.86
CA GLU A 196 -3.58 25.49 2.41
C GLU A 196 -3.87 24.50 1.27
N ILE A 197 -3.16 23.38 1.27
CA ILE A 197 -3.46 22.20 0.44
C ILE A 197 -3.58 20.98 1.33
N TYR A 198 -4.33 19.99 0.86
CA TYR A 198 -4.53 18.72 1.53
C TYR A 198 -3.92 17.62 0.68
N GLU A 199 -2.98 16.88 1.26
CA GLU A 199 -2.51 15.61 0.73
C GLU A 199 -3.49 14.53 1.21
N ILE A 200 -4.14 13.87 0.26
CA ILE A 200 -5.18 12.87 0.48
C ILE A 200 -4.63 11.52 0.06
N THR A 201 -4.65 10.54 0.96
CA THR A 201 -4.30 9.16 0.64
C THR A 201 -5.53 8.27 0.85
N ILE A 202 -6.05 7.68 -0.22
CA ILE A 202 -7.17 6.73 -0.11
C ILE A 202 -6.67 5.44 0.54
N SER A 203 -7.40 4.93 1.54
CA SER A 203 -6.99 3.71 2.23
C SER A 203 -6.97 2.50 1.28
N LYS A 204 -5.97 1.63 1.43
CA LYS A 204 -5.64 0.55 0.48
C LYS A 204 -6.86 -0.28 0.04
N TYR A 205 -7.70 -0.71 0.99
CA TYR A 205 -8.91 -1.49 0.68
C TYR A 205 -9.90 -0.75 -0.22
N PHE A 206 -10.06 0.56 -0.05
CA PHE A 206 -10.92 1.38 -0.90
C PHE A 206 -10.26 1.62 -2.25
N TYR A 207 -8.97 1.97 -2.24
CA TYR A 207 -8.19 2.24 -3.44
C TYR A 207 -8.16 1.03 -4.39
N ASP A 208 -7.77 -0.14 -3.90
CA ASP A 208 -7.73 -1.40 -4.66
C ASP A 208 -9.10 -1.77 -5.25
N ASN A 209 -10.17 -1.41 -4.54
CA ASN A 209 -11.53 -1.63 -5.03
C ASN A 209 -11.93 -0.65 -6.13
N ILE A 210 -11.51 0.62 -6.03
CA ILE A 210 -11.81 1.66 -7.02
C ILE A 210 -11.07 1.36 -8.33
N ILE A 211 -9.77 1.09 -8.29
CA ILE A 211 -8.95 0.93 -9.50
C ILE A 211 -9.15 -0.42 -10.20
N ARG A 212 -9.50 -1.50 -9.47
CA ARG A 212 -9.65 -2.86 -10.05
C ARG A 212 -11.04 -3.12 -10.62
N LYS A 213 -12.04 -2.27 -10.31
CA LYS A 213 -13.43 -2.52 -10.73
C LYS A 213 -13.84 -1.61 -11.88
N GLY A 214 -13.89 -2.20 -13.07
CA GLY A 214 -14.27 -1.48 -14.29
C GLY A 214 -15.76 -1.50 -14.65
N TYR A 215 -16.62 -2.37 -14.10
CA TYR A 215 -17.91 -2.69 -14.76
C TYR A 215 -19.04 -1.66 -14.56
N LEU A 216 -18.91 -0.69 -13.65
CA LEU A 216 -19.95 0.30 -13.38
C LEU A 216 -19.35 1.68 -13.12
N VAL A 217 -19.25 2.45 -14.21
CA VAL A 217 -18.72 3.81 -14.20
C VAL A 217 -19.88 4.80 -14.09
N TYR A 218 -19.89 5.56 -13.00
CA TYR A 218 -20.81 6.69 -12.85
C TYR A 218 -20.14 7.97 -13.29
N ASP A 219 -20.88 8.80 -14.02
CA ASP A 219 -20.44 10.16 -14.30
C ASP A 219 -20.53 11.00 -13.02
N SER A 220 -19.37 11.52 -12.59
CA SER A 220 -19.27 12.32 -11.38
C SER A 220 -20.02 13.65 -11.49
N ASN A 221 -20.13 14.22 -12.69
CA ASN A 221 -20.92 15.44 -12.90
C ASN A 221 -22.42 15.17 -12.70
N THR A 222 -22.91 14.05 -13.23
CA THR A 222 -24.29 13.60 -13.01
C THR A 222 -24.57 13.38 -11.53
N LEU A 223 -23.67 12.70 -10.80
CA LEU A 223 -23.83 12.50 -9.36
C LEU A 223 -23.81 13.82 -8.58
N LEU A 224 -22.82 14.68 -8.83
CA LEU A 224 -22.70 15.98 -8.15
C LEU A 224 -23.85 16.94 -8.50
N GLY A 225 -24.47 16.77 -9.68
CA GLY A 225 -25.62 17.52 -10.14
C GLY A 225 -26.95 17.05 -9.54
N ILE A 226 -27.01 15.91 -8.87
CA ILE A 226 -28.17 15.47 -8.07
C ILE A 226 -28.02 16.05 -6.67
N GLU A 227 -28.97 16.88 -6.23
CA GLU A 227 -28.82 17.62 -4.98
C GLU A 227 -29.03 16.71 -3.77
N ASN A 228 -30.06 15.86 -3.83
CA ASN A 228 -30.44 14.98 -2.73
C ASN A 228 -29.58 13.71 -2.70
N SER A 229 -28.86 13.48 -1.60
CA SER A 229 -28.11 12.23 -1.33
C SER A 229 -28.93 10.96 -1.48
N THR A 230 -30.19 10.99 -1.08
CA THR A 230 -31.09 9.83 -1.23
C THR A 230 -31.33 9.56 -2.71
N THR A 231 -31.58 10.59 -3.51
CA THR A 231 -31.74 10.47 -4.96
C THR A 231 -30.46 9.93 -5.62
N ARG A 232 -29.28 10.39 -5.21
CA ARG A 232 -27.99 9.85 -5.69
C ARG A 232 -27.88 8.36 -5.42
N THR A 233 -28.18 7.93 -4.19
CA THR A 233 -28.13 6.51 -3.82
C THR A 233 -29.18 5.69 -4.58
N VAL A 234 -30.41 6.20 -4.75
CA VAL A 234 -31.43 5.53 -5.60
C VAL A 234 -30.90 5.34 -7.01
N TYR A 235 -30.35 6.40 -7.64
CA TYR A 235 -29.79 6.32 -8.99
C TYR A 235 -28.69 5.28 -9.12
N MET A 236 -27.74 5.26 -8.18
CA MET A 236 -26.67 4.26 -8.16
C MET A 236 -27.23 2.84 -7.99
N LEU A 237 -28.15 2.62 -7.04
CA LEU A 237 -28.73 1.31 -6.80
C LEU A 237 -29.52 0.79 -8.00
N ILE A 238 -30.42 1.59 -8.59
CA ILE A 238 -31.23 1.13 -9.74
C ILE A 238 -30.37 0.92 -10.99
N SER A 239 -29.36 1.74 -11.22
CA SER A 239 -28.42 1.61 -12.35
C SER A 239 -27.54 0.36 -12.24
N LYS A 240 -27.24 -0.04 -11.00
CA LYS A 240 -26.58 -1.30 -10.69
C LYS A 240 -27.54 -2.49 -10.93
N LEU A 241 -28.69 -2.49 -10.26
CA LEU A 241 -29.64 -3.61 -10.25
C LEU A 241 -30.18 -3.95 -11.64
N ARG A 242 -30.51 -2.94 -12.45
CA ARG A 242 -31.04 -3.18 -13.80
C ARG A 242 -30.00 -3.75 -14.76
N PHE A 243 -28.71 -3.57 -14.48
CA PHE A 243 -27.61 -3.80 -15.41
C PHE A 243 -27.81 -3.11 -16.77
N GLN A 244 -28.33 -3.81 -17.78
CA GLN A 244 -28.69 -3.28 -19.11
C GLN A 244 -30.19 -3.37 -19.41
N ASN A 245 -30.98 -3.93 -18.51
CA ASN A 245 -32.42 -4.05 -18.69
C ASN A 245 -33.07 -2.65 -18.73
N LEU A 246 -34.08 -2.53 -19.60
CA LEU A 246 -34.88 -1.31 -19.78
C LEU A 246 -36.04 -1.21 -18.78
N TYR A 247 -36.23 -2.25 -17.97
CA TYR A 247 -37.25 -2.33 -16.95
C TYR A 247 -36.64 -2.90 -15.67
N LEU A 248 -37.00 -2.30 -14.54
CA LEU A 248 -36.62 -2.76 -13.22
C LEU A 248 -37.82 -2.60 -12.27
N LYS A 249 -38.21 -3.68 -11.61
CA LYS A 249 -39.23 -3.71 -10.56
C LYS A 249 -38.57 -4.07 -9.24
N VAL A 250 -38.73 -3.24 -8.21
CA VAL A 250 -38.09 -3.44 -6.90
C VAL A 250 -39.07 -3.14 -5.77
N PRO A 251 -39.13 -3.97 -4.71
CA PRO A 251 -39.88 -3.63 -3.51
C PRO A 251 -39.41 -2.32 -2.89
N SER A 252 -40.33 -1.42 -2.52
CA SER A 252 -39.98 -0.15 -1.87
C SER A 252 -39.16 -0.38 -0.60
N LEU A 253 -39.50 -1.43 0.17
CA LEU A 253 -38.80 -1.78 1.41
C LEU A 253 -37.34 -2.19 1.16
N TYR A 254 -37.04 -2.78 -0.01
CA TYR A 254 -35.66 -3.09 -0.39
C TYR A 254 -34.84 -1.81 -0.52
N LEU A 255 -35.34 -0.80 -1.24
CA LEU A 255 -34.65 0.49 -1.40
C LEU A 255 -34.50 1.22 -0.05
N ILE A 256 -35.55 1.22 0.76
CA ILE A 256 -35.54 1.82 2.11
C ILE A 256 -34.43 1.22 2.97
N LYS A 257 -34.30 -0.12 3.00
CA LYS A 257 -33.27 -0.82 3.79
C LYS A 257 -31.87 -0.61 3.22
N ARG A 258 -31.70 -0.54 1.89
CA ARG A 258 -30.39 -0.30 1.26
C ARG A 258 -29.90 1.15 1.41
N ILE A 259 -30.81 2.13 1.53
CA ILE A 259 -30.50 3.56 1.68
C ILE A 259 -30.53 4.00 3.18
N PRO A 260 -30.49 3.05 4.12
CA PRO A 260 -31.07 3.14 5.48
C PRO A 260 -31.97 4.37 5.74
N LEU A 261 -33.16 4.35 5.14
CA LEU A 261 -34.18 5.36 5.45
C LEU A 261 -35.02 4.92 6.63
N LYS A 262 -35.40 5.86 7.51
CA LYS A 262 -36.26 5.56 8.66
C LYS A 262 -37.56 4.88 8.22
N PHE A 263 -37.84 3.69 8.76
CA PHE A 263 -39.06 2.96 8.47
C PHE A 263 -39.65 2.28 9.71
N ASN A 264 -40.98 2.37 9.84
CA ASN A 264 -41.82 1.55 10.70
C ASN A 264 -43.23 1.51 10.08
N LYS A 265 -44.13 0.69 10.63
CA LYS A 265 -45.51 0.52 10.10
C LYS A 265 -46.26 1.85 9.92
N VAL A 266 -45.95 2.87 10.72
CA VAL A 266 -46.60 4.18 10.68
C VAL A 266 -45.92 5.13 9.68
N THR A 267 -44.60 5.10 9.57
CA THR A 267 -43.82 6.04 8.77
C THR A 267 -43.56 5.57 7.35
N ILE A 268 -43.74 4.28 7.03
CA ILE A 268 -43.42 3.71 5.72
C ILE A 268 -44.09 4.47 4.56
N SER A 269 -45.34 4.89 4.71
CA SER A 269 -46.05 5.72 3.71
C SER A 269 -45.32 7.04 3.43
N ARG A 270 -44.81 7.71 4.48
CA ARG A 270 -44.03 8.95 4.34
C ARG A 270 -42.68 8.68 3.68
N THR A 271 -42.03 7.57 4.03
CA THR A 271 -40.75 7.16 3.44
C THR A 271 -40.88 6.82 1.96
N VAL A 272 -41.95 6.11 1.56
CA VAL A 272 -42.24 5.83 0.14
C VAL A 272 -42.54 7.12 -0.62
N LYS A 273 -43.25 8.08 -0.04
CA LYS A 273 -43.42 9.43 -0.64
C LYS A 273 -42.10 10.18 -0.80
N SER A 274 -41.13 9.96 0.10
CA SER A 274 -39.78 10.51 -0.06
C SER A 274 -39.06 9.86 -1.25
N LEU A 275 -39.19 8.54 -1.43
CA LEU A 275 -38.67 7.86 -2.61
C LEU A 275 -39.35 8.34 -3.90
N GLU A 276 -40.66 8.62 -3.86
CA GLU A 276 -41.38 9.20 -5.00
C GLU A 276 -40.77 10.55 -5.41
N ARG A 277 -40.43 11.43 -4.45
CA ARG A 277 -39.73 12.68 -4.75
C ARG A 277 -38.38 12.45 -5.40
N CYS A 278 -37.64 11.43 -4.94
CA CYS A 278 -36.38 11.04 -5.58
C CYS A 278 -36.62 10.61 -7.03
N CYS A 279 -37.66 9.81 -7.29
CA CYS A 279 -38.00 9.37 -8.64
C CYS A 279 -38.39 10.53 -9.57
N LYS A 280 -39.09 11.55 -9.05
CA LYS A 280 -39.40 12.79 -9.79
C LYS A 280 -38.13 13.53 -10.22
N GLU A 281 -37.19 13.70 -9.30
CA GLU A 281 -35.89 14.33 -9.61
C GLU A 281 -35.11 13.53 -10.67
N LEU A 282 -35.10 12.20 -10.60
CA LEU A 282 -34.47 11.35 -11.62
C LEU A 282 -35.13 11.51 -13.00
N LEU A 283 -36.46 11.62 -13.03
CA LEU A 283 -37.22 11.85 -14.26
C LEU A 283 -36.90 13.22 -14.86
N GLU A 284 -36.89 14.28 -14.05
CA GLU A 284 -36.55 15.65 -14.48
C GLU A 284 -35.14 15.73 -15.06
N LYS A 285 -34.18 15.00 -14.47
CA LYS A 285 -32.80 14.89 -14.96
C LYS A 285 -32.63 13.90 -16.12
N LYS A 286 -33.71 13.28 -16.59
CA LYS A 286 -33.71 12.27 -17.68
C LYS A 286 -32.78 11.08 -17.39
N LEU A 287 -32.68 10.69 -16.12
CA LEU A 287 -31.93 9.51 -15.68
C LEU A 287 -32.81 8.25 -15.68
N ILE A 288 -34.12 8.44 -15.76
CA ILE A 288 -35.15 7.43 -16.03
C ILE A 288 -36.16 8.03 -17.02
N THR A 289 -36.86 7.17 -17.76
CA THR A 289 -37.93 7.60 -18.69
C THR A 289 -39.27 7.75 -17.97
N ARG A 290 -39.57 6.84 -17.04
CA ARG A 290 -40.82 6.79 -16.29
C ARG A 290 -40.62 6.01 -15.00
N TYR A 291 -41.47 6.26 -14.01
CA TYR A 291 -41.62 5.38 -12.86
C TYR A 291 -43.10 5.17 -12.52
N ASN A 292 -43.42 4.03 -11.90
CA ASN A 292 -44.74 3.75 -11.32
C ASN A 292 -44.55 3.27 -9.88
N ILE A 293 -45.46 3.66 -8.97
CA ILE A 293 -45.50 3.11 -7.62
C ILE A 293 -46.75 2.23 -7.51
N ILE A 294 -46.54 0.93 -7.36
CA ILE A 294 -47.60 -0.04 -7.18
C ILE A 294 -47.81 -0.21 -5.69
N LYS A 295 -48.92 0.34 -5.20
CA LYS A 295 -49.40 0.01 -3.86
C LYS A 295 -50.30 -1.21 -3.99
N ASN A 296 -49.80 -2.35 -3.52
CA ASN A 296 -50.58 -3.58 -3.39
C ASN A 296 -51.63 -3.42 -2.29
N LYS A 297 -51.58 -4.20 -1.20
CA LYS A 297 -52.52 -4.01 -0.07
C LYS A 297 -51.99 -2.99 0.94
N LYS A 298 -50.72 -3.16 1.32
CA LYS A 298 -50.05 -2.34 2.33
C LYS A 298 -48.82 -1.63 1.75
N TRP A 299 -48.35 -0.59 2.42
CA TRP A 299 -47.15 0.13 1.98
C TRP A 299 -45.87 -0.70 2.12
N GLU A 300 -45.87 -1.67 3.04
CA GLU A 300 -44.81 -2.67 3.22
C GLU A 300 -44.62 -3.55 1.98
N GLU A 301 -45.69 -3.79 1.25
CA GLU A 301 -45.73 -4.60 0.02
C GLU A 301 -45.69 -3.73 -1.24
N SER A 302 -45.44 -2.42 -1.10
CA SER A 302 -45.37 -1.54 -2.26
C SER A 302 -44.12 -1.83 -3.08
N GLU A 303 -44.25 -1.66 -4.39
CA GLU A 303 -43.18 -1.86 -5.36
C GLU A 303 -43.03 -0.59 -6.21
N ILE A 304 -41.82 -0.35 -6.69
CA ILE A 304 -41.52 0.73 -7.62
C ILE A 304 -41.02 0.13 -8.92
N GLU A 305 -41.65 0.52 -10.01
CA GLU A 305 -41.20 0.20 -11.36
C GLU A 305 -40.42 1.38 -11.93
N PHE A 306 -39.30 1.09 -12.57
CA PHE A 306 -38.47 2.04 -13.29
C PHE A 306 -38.38 1.62 -14.74
N PHE A 307 -38.57 2.59 -15.64
CA PHE A 307 -38.47 2.40 -17.08
C PHE A 307 -37.31 3.21 -17.65
N PHE A 308 -36.58 2.61 -18.56
CA PHE A 308 -35.43 3.19 -19.24
C PHE A 308 -35.57 2.96 -20.75
N GLU A 309 -34.86 3.79 -21.51
CA GLU A 309 -34.64 3.64 -22.96
C GLU A 309 -33.20 3.24 -23.28
N ASP A 310 -32.96 2.76 -24.51
CA ASP A 310 -31.63 2.40 -25.01
C ASP A 310 -30.60 3.52 -24.89
N VAL A 311 -31.03 4.78 -24.94
CA VAL A 311 -30.18 5.95 -24.71
C VAL A 311 -29.45 5.86 -23.36
N HIS A 312 -30.10 5.36 -22.30
CA HIS A 312 -29.47 5.20 -20.98
C HIS A 312 -28.37 4.12 -20.99
N ASN A 313 -28.58 3.04 -21.76
CA ASN A 313 -27.58 1.98 -21.94
C ASN A 313 -26.39 2.49 -22.77
N ASN A 314 -26.67 3.25 -23.84
CA ASN A 314 -25.64 3.86 -24.68
C ASN A 314 -24.78 4.83 -23.87
N ILE A 315 -25.38 5.66 -23.02
CA ILE A 315 -24.65 6.57 -22.11
C ILE A 315 -23.76 5.77 -21.15
N LYS A 316 -24.29 4.73 -20.49
CA LYS A 316 -23.53 3.87 -19.58
C LYS A 316 -22.35 3.18 -20.28
N GLN A 317 -22.56 2.64 -21.47
CA GLN A 317 -21.51 2.02 -22.27
C GLN A 317 -20.45 3.06 -22.69
N LYS A 318 -20.87 4.24 -23.14
CA LYS A 318 -19.96 5.34 -23.49
C LYS A 318 -19.08 5.73 -22.30
N HIS A 319 -19.66 5.89 -21.11
CA HIS A 319 -18.90 6.18 -19.90
C HIS A 319 -17.91 5.07 -19.55
N PHE A 320 -18.35 3.80 -19.62
CA PHE A 320 -17.47 2.65 -19.40
C PHE A 320 -16.28 2.63 -20.36
N TYR A 321 -16.50 2.79 -21.66
CA TYR A 321 -15.42 2.75 -22.64
C TYR A 321 -14.49 3.97 -22.56
N ALA A 322 -15.04 5.16 -22.27
CA ALA A 322 -14.25 6.36 -22.04
C ALA A 322 -13.32 6.16 -20.83
N ASP A 323 -13.88 5.74 -19.69
CA ASP A 323 -13.10 5.50 -18.48
C ASP A 323 -12.07 4.38 -18.64
N LYS A 324 -12.44 3.28 -19.31
CA LYS A 324 -11.51 2.19 -19.65
C LYS A 324 -10.35 2.69 -20.51
N LYS A 325 -10.62 3.57 -21.46
CA LYS A 325 -9.58 4.18 -22.31
C LYS A 325 -8.67 5.07 -21.47
N ASP A 326 -9.22 6.01 -20.71
CA ASP A 326 -8.48 6.92 -19.84
C ASP A 326 -7.57 6.14 -18.87
N PHE A 327 -8.13 5.10 -18.22
CA PHE A 327 -7.40 4.24 -17.29
C PHE A 327 -6.30 3.43 -17.99
N GLY A 328 -6.55 2.94 -19.20
CA GLY A 328 -5.54 2.27 -20.03
C GLY A 328 -4.38 3.19 -20.39
N GLU A 329 -4.65 4.45 -20.75
CA GLU A 329 -3.62 5.46 -21.01
C GLU A 329 -2.78 5.74 -19.76
N VAL A 330 -3.43 5.89 -18.60
CA VAL A 330 -2.74 6.05 -17.31
C VAL A 330 -1.82 4.87 -17.03
N LEU A 331 -2.28 3.63 -17.19
CA LEU A 331 -1.46 2.44 -16.94
C LEU A 331 -0.28 2.32 -17.92
N ASN A 332 -0.50 2.63 -19.20
CA ASN A 332 0.56 2.60 -20.21
C ASN A 332 1.65 3.62 -19.88
N ASN A 333 1.25 4.85 -19.52
CA ASN A 333 2.14 5.94 -19.18
C ASN A 333 2.66 5.88 -17.73
N TYR A 334 2.17 4.95 -16.91
CA TYR A 334 2.64 4.76 -15.56
C TYR A 334 4.07 4.22 -15.59
N ASP A 335 5.01 5.10 -15.24
CA ASP A 335 6.42 4.80 -15.02
C ASP A 335 6.70 4.78 -13.51
N ALA A 336 7.11 3.62 -13.02
CA ALA A 336 7.46 3.40 -11.62
C ALA A 336 8.68 4.22 -11.17
N SER A 337 9.52 4.68 -12.11
CA SER A 337 10.75 5.42 -11.84
C SER A 337 10.53 6.89 -11.42
N LEU A 338 9.29 7.40 -11.52
CA LEU A 338 8.93 8.78 -11.16
C LEU A 338 8.39 8.94 -9.72
N LEU A 339 8.42 7.88 -8.89
CA LEU A 339 8.01 7.95 -7.49
C LEU A 339 9.13 8.59 -6.65
N ILE A 340 8.85 9.75 -6.03
CA ILE A 340 9.86 10.64 -5.43
C ILE A 340 10.16 10.29 -3.94
N SER A 341 9.66 9.18 -3.38
CA SER A 341 10.00 8.81 -1.99
C SER A 341 10.17 7.30 -1.74
N HIS A 342 11.23 6.94 -1.01
CA HIS A 342 11.58 5.56 -0.61
C HIS A 342 10.52 4.88 0.29
N THR A 343 9.54 5.65 0.78
CA THR A 343 8.39 5.14 1.57
C THR A 343 7.33 4.42 0.71
N GLU A 344 7.28 4.66 -0.60
CA GLU A 344 6.31 4.03 -1.51
C GLU A 344 6.85 2.72 -2.16
N GLU A 345 8.14 2.42 -2.02
CA GLU A 345 8.82 1.34 -2.74
C GLU A 345 8.59 -0.07 -2.17
N GLN A 346 8.17 -0.22 -0.90
CA GLN A 346 8.14 -1.54 -0.25
C GLN A 346 6.88 -2.38 -0.55
N SER A 347 6.01 -1.93 -1.44
CA SER A 347 4.91 -2.72 -2.00
C SER A 347 4.70 -2.28 -3.44
N LEU A 348 4.72 -3.22 -4.40
CA LEU A 348 4.31 -2.93 -5.78
C LEU A 348 3.02 -2.11 -5.74
N SER A 349 3.03 -0.90 -6.29
CA SER A 349 1.85 -0.05 -6.25
C SER A 349 0.70 -0.82 -6.91
N PRO A 350 -0.55 -0.75 -6.39
CA PRO A 350 -1.66 -1.52 -6.97
C PRO A 350 -1.85 -1.30 -8.48
N LEU A 351 -1.45 -0.14 -9.02
CA LEU A 351 -1.40 0.14 -10.47
C LEU A 351 -0.35 -0.70 -11.21
N GLN A 352 0.85 -0.90 -10.63
CA GLN A 352 1.86 -1.80 -11.19
C GLN A 352 1.38 -3.25 -11.21
N GLU A 353 0.70 -3.69 -10.15
CA GLU A 353 0.09 -5.04 -10.12
C GLU A 353 -0.92 -5.18 -11.27
N ILE A 354 -1.81 -4.20 -11.45
CA ILE A 354 -2.82 -4.22 -12.52
C ILE A 354 -2.19 -4.18 -13.91
N LYS A 355 -1.15 -3.37 -14.10
CA LYS A 355 -0.40 -3.31 -15.37
C LYS A 355 0.18 -4.67 -15.71
N LYS A 356 0.85 -5.33 -14.76
CA LYS A 356 1.37 -6.69 -14.93
C LYS A 356 0.27 -7.70 -15.22
N GLU A 357 -0.85 -7.65 -14.49
CA GLU A 357 -2.00 -8.52 -14.75
C GLU A 357 -2.56 -8.32 -16.17
N LEU A 358 -2.63 -7.08 -16.66
CA LEU A 358 -3.09 -6.78 -18.01
C LEU A 358 -2.11 -7.25 -19.08
N GLU A 359 -0.81 -7.04 -18.88
CA GLU A 359 0.25 -7.56 -19.75
C GLU A 359 0.21 -9.10 -19.81
N GLU A 360 0.01 -9.76 -18.67
CA GLU A 360 -0.13 -11.22 -18.61
C GLU A 360 -1.40 -11.75 -19.29
N ASN A 361 -2.48 -10.98 -19.30
CA ASN A 361 -3.77 -11.41 -19.87
C ASN A 361 -4.01 -10.91 -21.30
N THR A 362 -3.15 -10.04 -21.85
CA THR A 362 -3.27 -9.51 -23.21
C THR A 362 -2.42 -10.34 -24.18
N PRO A 363 -3.02 -11.20 -25.00
CA PRO A 363 -2.25 -12.08 -25.86
C PRO A 363 -1.60 -11.31 -27.01
N THR A 364 -0.27 -11.16 -26.95
CA THR A 364 0.54 -10.66 -28.07
C THR A 364 0.98 -11.81 -29.00
N PRO A 365 1.33 -11.54 -30.26
CA PRO A 365 1.88 -12.55 -31.16
C PRO A 365 3.11 -13.26 -30.58
N GLU A 366 4.00 -12.51 -29.92
CA GLU A 366 5.21 -13.02 -29.27
C GLU A 366 4.89 -13.97 -28.11
N MET A 367 3.87 -13.66 -27.30
CA MET A 367 3.42 -14.52 -26.20
C MET A 367 2.83 -15.82 -26.72
N ILE A 368 2.02 -15.74 -27.79
CA ILE A 368 1.46 -16.93 -28.45
C ILE A 368 2.59 -17.81 -29.00
N GLU A 369 3.58 -17.20 -29.65
CA GLU A 369 4.74 -17.91 -30.18
C GLU A 369 5.59 -18.54 -29.07
N THR A 370 5.80 -17.83 -27.96
CA THR A 370 6.55 -18.33 -26.80
C THR A 370 5.87 -19.57 -26.21
N VAL A 371 4.54 -19.54 -26.02
CA VAL A 371 3.78 -20.69 -25.52
C VAL A 371 3.83 -21.84 -26.53
N LEU A 372 3.64 -21.55 -27.83
CA LEU A 372 3.69 -22.54 -28.90
C LEU A 372 5.06 -23.22 -28.98
N ASN A 373 6.14 -22.48 -28.74
CA ASN A 373 7.50 -22.99 -28.72
C ASN A 373 7.79 -23.89 -27.51
N SER A 374 7.09 -23.67 -26.39
CA SER A 374 7.13 -24.49 -25.18
C SER A 374 6.29 -25.76 -25.26
N MET A 375 5.40 -25.90 -26.25
CA MET A 375 4.58 -27.11 -26.48
C MET A 375 5.37 -28.25 -27.17
N PRO A 376 4.82 -29.48 -27.21
CA PRO A 376 5.36 -30.58 -28.03
C PRO A 376 5.50 -30.19 -29.51
N ILE A 377 6.51 -30.72 -30.21
CA ILE A 377 6.83 -30.36 -31.62
C ILE A 377 5.61 -30.51 -32.54
N LYS A 378 4.84 -31.59 -32.38
CA LYS A 378 3.61 -31.89 -33.12
C LYS A 378 2.51 -30.81 -32.96
N ALA A 379 2.60 -29.94 -31.96
CA ALA A 379 1.66 -28.83 -31.75
C ALA A 379 1.87 -27.69 -32.77
N ARG A 380 3.11 -27.52 -33.27
CA ARG A 380 3.48 -26.43 -34.19
C ARG A 380 2.85 -26.59 -35.57
N ASP A 381 2.53 -27.83 -35.95
CA ASP A 381 1.92 -28.16 -37.24
C ASP A 381 0.39 -27.88 -37.25
N LEU A 382 -0.21 -27.61 -36.09
CA LEU A 382 -1.66 -27.45 -35.95
C LEU A 382 -2.11 -25.98 -36.00
N LYS A 383 -2.78 -25.59 -37.10
CA LYS A 383 -3.31 -24.22 -37.31
C LYS A 383 -4.29 -23.73 -36.23
N THR A 384 -4.93 -24.63 -35.47
CA THR A 384 -5.92 -24.25 -34.45
C THR A 384 -5.32 -23.93 -33.08
N ILE A 385 -4.08 -24.33 -32.82
CA ILE A 385 -3.43 -24.15 -31.50
C ILE A 385 -3.16 -22.67 -31.18
N PRO A 386 -2.71 -21.82 -32.11
CA PRO A 386 -2.50 -20.39 -31.82
C PRO A 386 -3.77 -19.65 -31.34
N ASN A 387 -4.94 -19.97 -31.91
CA ASN A 387 -6.21 -19.40 -31.46
C ASN A 387 -6.59 -19.91 -30.07
N LEU A 388 -6.38 -21.19 -29.80
CA LEU A 388 -6.63 -21.78 -28.48
C LEU A 388 -5.71 -21.19 -27.40
N ILE A 389 -4.44 -20.95 -27.71
CA ILE A 389 -3.49 -20.25 -26.83
C ILE A 389 -3.98 -18.81 -26.58
N ARG A 390 -4.43 -18.09 -27.62
CA ARG A 390 -4.96 -16.74 -27.48
C ARG A 390 -6.12 -16.68 -26.49
N ASP A 391 -7.06 -17.62 -26.60
CA ASP A 391 -8.22 -17.67 -25.70
C ASP A 391 -7.82 -18.14 -24.29
N ALA A 392 -6.89 -19.10 -24.19
CA ALA A 392 -6.37 -19.56 -22.90
C ALA A 392 -5.62 -18.45 -22.14
N ILE A 393 -4.83 -17.61 -22.83
CA ILE A 393 -4.12 -16.47 -22.20
C ILE A 393 -5.12 -15.46 -21.63
N LYS A 394 -6.23 -15.17 -22.33
CA LYS A 394 -7.26 -14.26 -21.84
C LYS A 394 -7.96 -14.76 -20.58
N THR A 395 -8.12 -16.07 -20.45
CA THR A 395 -8.89 -16.69 -19.35
C THR A 395 -8.02 -17.07 -18.16
N HIS A 396 -6.80 -17.56 -18.39
CA HIS A 396 -5.93 -18.13 -17.35
C HIS A 396 -4.62 -17.36 -17.13
N GLY A 397 -4.30 -16.38 -17.98
CA GLY A 397 -3.05 -15.61 -17.93
C GLY A 397 -1.86 -16.34 -18.57
N PHE A 398 -0.93 -15.54 -19.10
CA PHE A 398 0.22 -16.03 -19.87
C PHE A 398 1.13 -16.99 -19.12
N GLN A 399 1.53 -16.65 -17.89
CA GLN A 399 2.46 -17.48 -17.12
C GLN A 399 1.88 -18.86 -16.84
N HIS A 400 0.60 -18.91 -16.46
CA HIS A 400 -0.12 -20.17 -16.24
C HIS A 400 -0.14 -21.02 -17.51
N VAL A 401 -0.54 -20.43 -18.63
CA VAL A 401 -0.60 -21.08 -19.94
C VAL A 401 0.77 -21.59 -20.40
N LYS A 402 1.83 -20.81 -20.19
CA LYS A 402 3.20 -21.18 -20.52
C LYS A 402 3.66 -22.40 -19.72
N PHE A 403 3.43 -22.42 -18.41
CA PHE A 403 3.84 -23.56 -17.58
C PHE A 403 3.05 -24.83 -17.90
N VAL A 404 1.76 -24.72 -18.24
CA VAL A 404 0.98 -25.85 -18.74
C VAL A 404 1.55 -26.38 -20.06
N ALA A 405 1.95 -25.50 -20.98
CA ALA A 405 2.62 -25.91 -22.22
C ALA A 405 3.95 -26.63 -21.97
N GLU A 406 4.77 -26.14 -21.02
CA GLU A 406 6.01 -26.81 -20.61
C GLU A 406 5.74 -28.19 -19.99
N TYR A 407 4.73 -28.29 -19.14
CA TYR A 407 4.31 -29.56 -18.53
C TYR A 407 3.92 -30.59 -19.62
N MET A 408 3.15 -30.18 -20.63
CA MET A 408 2.80 -31.04 -21.76
C MET A 408 4.00 -31.54 -22.55
N LYS A 409 5.07 -30.73 -22.66
CA LYS A 409 6.30 -31.13 -23.35
C LYS A 409 6.98 -32.32 -22.66
N ILE A 410 6.86 -32.41 -21.34
CA ILE A 410 7.42 -33.52 -20.53
C ILE A 410 6.57 -34.78 -20.70
N HIS A 411 5.24 -34.66 -20.81
CA HIS A 411 4.31 -35.79 -20.70
C HIS A 411 3.89 -36.47 -22.03
N LYS A 412 4.74 -36.46 -23.08
CA LYS A 412 4.55 -37.16 -24.38
C LYS A 412 3.08 -37.32 -24.82
N VAL A 413 2.41 -36.18 -24.98
CA VAL A 413 0.96 -36.11 -25.21
C VAL A 413 0.56 -36.62 -26.59
N GLY A 414 -0.46 -37.49 -26.65
CA GLY A 414 -1.06 -37.98 -27.90
C GLY A 414 -1.97 -36.94 -28.58
N ASN A 415 -3.09 -36.58 -27.95
CA ASN A 415 -4.02 -35.55 -28.44
C ASN A 415 -3.75 -34.20 -27.75
N ILE A 416 -2.95 -33.36 -28.40
CA ILE A 416 -2.44 -32.10 -27.86
C ILE A 416 -3.57 -31.13 -27.50
N ARG A 417 -4.59 -31.02 -28.35
CA ARG A 417 -5.68 -30.04 -28.14
C ARG A 417 -6.51 -30.39 -26.91
N SER A 418 -7.00 -31.64 -26.83
CA SER A 418 -7.83 -32.08 -25.72
C SER A 418 -7.08 -32.05 -24.39
N TYR A 419 -5.82 -32.48 -24.40
CA TYR A 419 -5.00 -32.51 -23.21
C TYR A 419 -4.68 -31.10 -22.69
N PHE A 420 -4.41 -30.14 -23.58
CA PHE A 420 -4.16 -28.76 -23.18
C PHE A 420 -5.39 -28.13 -22.50
N THR A 421 -6.58 -28.32 -23.07
CA THR A 421 -7.84 -27.83 -22.47
C THR A 421 -8.10 -28.50 -21.12
N GLN A 422 -7.96 -29.83 -21.04
CA GLN A 422 -8.18 -30.56 -19.79
C GLN A 422 -7.15 -30.21 -18.70
N ALA A 423 -5.90 -29.96 -19.06
CA ALA A 423 -4.88 -29.55 -18.11
C ALA A 423 -5.13 -28.14 -17.56
N LEU A 424 -5.71 -27.24 -18.36
CA LEU A 424 -6.11 -25.90 -17.93
C LEU A 424 -7.35 -25.90 -17.03
N GLU A 425 -8.34 -26.76 -17.32
CA GLU A 425 -9.61 -26.83 -16.58
C GLU A 425 -9.50 -27.64 -15.28
N ASN A 426 -8.72 -28.73 -15.28
CA ASN A 426 -8.65 -29.68 -14.16
C ASN A 426 -7.36 -29.58 -13.32
N GLY A 427 -6.51 -28.57 -13.56
CA GLY A 427 -5.33 -28.29 -12.72
C GLY A 427 -4.22 -29.36 -12.77
N TRP A 428 -4.11 -30.11 -13.87
CA TRP A 428 -3.16 -31.24 -13.96
C TRP A 428 -1.68 -30.82 -13.85
N ALA A 429 -1.37 -29.56 -14.12
CA ALA A 429 -0.02 -29.00 -14.04
C ALA A 429 0.26 -28.24 -12.73
N ASP A 430 -0.66 -28.22 -11.77
CA ASP A 430 -0.58 -27.34 -10.59
C ASP A 430 0.69 -27.60 -9.75
N GLU A 431 1.06 -28.88 -9.56
CA GLU A 431 2.28 -29.26 -8.85
C GLU A 431 3.55 -28.81 -9.59
N TYR A 432 3.57 -28.93 -10.93
CA TYR A 432 4.66 -28.45 -11.77
C TYR A 432 4.77 -26.91 -11.73
N ILE A 433 3.64 -26.21 -11.79
CA ILE A 433 3.55 -24.75 -11.69
C ILE A 433 4.07 -24.26 -10.34
N ALA A 434 3.65 -24.91 -9.24
CA ALA A 434 4.11 -24.55 -7.90
C ALA A 434 5.62 -24.72 -7.74
N LYS A 435 6.18 -25.81 -8.29
CA LYS A 435 7.63 -26.06 -8.29
C LYS A 435 8.39 -25.01 -9.10
N ARG A 436 7.94 -24.70 -10.32
CA ARG A 436 8.54 -23.67 -11.17
C ARG A 436 8.48 -22.27 -10.55
N LYS A 437 7.34 -21.88 -9.98
CA LYS A 437 7.19 -20.60 -9.25
C LYS A 437 8.15 -20.51 -8.05
N ASN A 438 8.39 -21.62 -7.34
CA ASN A 438 9.37 -21.65 -6.25
C ASN A 438 10.83 -21.57 -6.75
N GLU A 439 11.15 -22.18 -7.89
CA GLU A 439 12.47 -22.07 -8.52
C GLU A 439 12.74 -20.65 -9.04
N GLU A 440 11.73 -19.98 -9.60
CA GLU A 440 11.80 -18.57 -10.01
C GLU A 440 11.93 -17.63 -8.80
N ARG A 441 11.17 -17.88 -7.72
CA ARG A 441 11.34 -17.14 -6.45
C ARG A 441 12.75 -17.29 -5.88
N LYS A 442 13.35 -18.48 -5.93
CA LYS A 442 14.75 -18.69 -5.48
C LYS A 442 15.77 -17.96 -6.34
N LYS A 443 15.50 -17.73 -7.63
CA LYS A 443 16.36 -16.91 -8.51
C LYS A 443 16.23 -15.42 -8.22
N VAL A 444 15.03 -14.94 -7.86
CA VAL A 444 14.80 -13.53 -7.47
C VAL A 444 15.35 -13.24 -6.06
N VAL A 445 15.33 -14.22 -5.15
CA VAL A 445 15.90 -14.11 -3.78
C VAL A 445 17.44 -14.16 -3.75
N GLN A 446 18.11 -14.43 -4.88
CA GLN A 446 19.57 -14.28 -5.01
C GLN A 446 20.02 -12.84 -5.30
N VAL A 447 19.12 -11.86 -5.22
CA VAL A 447 19.47 -10.49 -4.86
C VAL A 447 19.22 -10.35 -3.36
N PRO A 448 20.24 -10.17 -2.51
CA PRO A 448 19.99 -9.92 -1.10
C PRO A 448 19.12 -8.67 -0.97
N LEU A 449 18.02 -8.81 -0.23
CA LEU A 449 17.23 -7.68 0.25
C LEU A 449 18.11 -6.95 1.29
N PHE A 450 18.94 -6.01 0.84
CA PHE A 450 19.56 -5.04 1.74
C PHE A 450 18.46 -4.07 2.16
N ILE A 451 18.05 -4.15 3.43
CA ILE A 451 17.51 -2.97 4.10
C ILE A 451 18.76 -2.14 4.37
N GLU A 452 19.06 -1.20 3.48
CA GLU A 452 20.21 -0.30 3.67
C GLU A 452 19.94 0.53 4.93
N SER A 453 20.74 0.25 5.96
CA SER A 453 20.87 1.18 7.06
C SER A 453 21.60 2.43 6.56
N GLU A 454 21.43 3.57 7.21
CA GLU A 454 22.10 4.84 6.87
C GLU A 454 23.64 4.67 6.76
N SER A 455 24.22 3.67 7.46
CA SER A 455 25.63 3.27 7.34
C SER A 455 26.00 2.54 6.05
N ASP A 456 25.10 1.78 5.43
CA ASP A 456 25.36 1.01 4.20
C ASP A 456 25.37 1.92 2.96
N LEU A 457 24.53 2.97 2.95
CA LEU A 457 24.51 4.02 1.94
C LEU A 457 25.82 4.83 1.96
N ILE A 458 26.30 5.21 3.16
CA ILE A 458 27.59 5.89 3.34
C ILE A 458 28.75 4.99 2.88
N HIS A 459 28.71 3.70 3.20
CA HIS A 459 29.75 2.75 2.79
C HIS A 459 29.77 2.51 1.26
N THR A 460 28.60 2.49 0.62
CA THR A 460 28.47 2.34 -0.84
C THR A 460 28.93 3.60 -1.58
N GLN A 461 28.62 4.78 -1.04
CA GLN A 461 29.12 6.05 -1.57
C GLN A 461 30.65 6.16 -1.43
N LEU A 462 31.21 5.79 -0.27
CA LEU A 462 32.66 5.79 -0.03
C LEU A 462 33.41 4.82 -0.96
N LYS A 463 32.82 3.66 -1.27
CA LYS A 463 33.33 2.70 -2.25
C LYS A 463 33.40 3.29 -3.66
N ASN A 464 32.37 3.98 -4.09
CA ASN A 464 32.33 4.61 -5.40
C ASN A 464 33.37 5.75 -5.51
N GLU A 465 33.46 6.60 -4.49
CA GLU A 465 34.44 7.69 -4.43
C GLU A 465 35.90 7.18 -4.44
N THR A 466 36.17 6.10 -3.71
CA THR A 466 37.51 5.49 -3.66
C THR A 466 37.85 4.80 -4.98
N LYS A 467 36.87 4.20 -5.66
CA LYS A 467 37.03 3.61 -6.98
C LYS A 467 37.42 4.67 -8.02
N GLU A 468 36.75 5.81 -8.02
CA GLU A 468 37.07 6.92 -8.93
C GLU A 468 38.50 7.43 -8.72
N LYS A 469 38.93 7.59 -7.46
CA LYS A 469 40.31 8.00 -7.13
C LYS A 469 41.35 6.97 -7.57
N TYR A 470 41.07 5.67 -7.41
CA TYR A 470 41.98 4.60 -7.83
C TYR A 470 42.17 4.54 -9.35
N ILE A 471 41.12 4.79 -10.13
CA ILE A 471 41.18 4.76 -11.61
C ILE A 471 42.18 5.79 -12.16
N VAL A 472 42.33 6.94 -11.49
CA VAL A 472 43.16 8.08 -11.92
C VAL A 472 44.65 7.90 -11.56
N LEU A 473 45.00 6.93 -10.72
CA LEU A 473 46.40 6.66 -10.35
C LEU A 473 47.24 6.16 -11.53
N SER A 474 48.55 6.36 -11.46
CA SER A 474 49.48 5.83 -12.46
C SER A 474 49.53 4.31 -12.43
N GLU A 475 49.87 3.68 -13.55
CA GLU A 475 49.97 2.20 -13.64
C GLU A 475 50.98 1.63 -12.63
N LYS A 476 52.05 2.37 -12.34
CA LYS A 476 53.05 1.98 -11.35
C LYS A 476 52.48 1.96 -9.93
N GLU A 477 51.70 2.97 -9.55
CA GLU A 477 51.04 3.03 -8.24
C GLU A 477 49.95 1.97 -8.09
N LYS A 478 49.20 1.67 -9.16
CA LYS A 478 48.19 0.61 -9.16
C LYS A 478 48.80 -0.77 -8.96
N GLU A 479 49.95 -1.05 -9.58
CA GLU A 479 50.69 -2.30 -9.40
C GLU A 479 51.21 -2.46 -7.96
N ASP A 480 51.70 -1.39 -7.35
CA ASP A 480 52.18 -1.42 -5.97
C ASP A 480 51.04 -1.59 -4.97
N ILE A 481 49.91 -0.90 -5.17
CA ILE A 481 48.68 -1.08 -4.36
C ILE A 481 48.16 -2.52 -4.50
N GLU A 482 48.18 -3.11 -5.70
CA GLU A 482 47.73 -4.48 -5.92
C GLU A 482 48.58 -5.49 -5.14
N LYS A 483 49.91 -5.34 -5.15
CA LYS A 483 50.81 -6.22 -4.39
C LYS A 483 50.51 -6.15 -2.90
N ILE A 484 50.31 -4.94 -2.36
CA ILE A 484 50.03 -4.73 -0.94
C ILE A 484 48.63 -5.27 -0.58
N ALA A 485 47.62 -4.98 -1.41
CA ALA A 485 46.27 -5.50 -1.23
C ALA A 485 46.21 -7.04 -1.29
N TYR A 486 47.04 -7.67 -2.14
CA TYR A 486 47.18 -9.12 -2.19
C TYR A 486 47.79 -9.69 -0.91
N ILE A 487 48.88 -9.10 -0.40
CA ILE A 487 49.51 -9.52 0.85
C ILE A 487 48.51 -9.42 2.00
N GLU A 488 47.80 -8.29 2.11
CA GLU A 488 46.82 -8.06 3.17
C GLU A 488 45.61 -8.99 3.03
N TYR A 489 45.18 -9.30 1.80
CA TYR A 489 44.13 -10.29 1.54
C TYR A 489 44.54 -11.70 1.97
N ILE A 490 45.76 -12.14 1.66
CA ILE A 490 46.28 -13.44 2.09
C ILE A 490 46.43 -13.49 3.61
N LYS A 491 46.87 -12.39 4.24
CA LYS A 491 46.94 -12.25 5.70
C LYS A 491 45.56 -12.38 6.35
N LYS A 492 44.52 -11.75 5.79
CA LYS A 492 43.11 -11.92 6.22
C LYS A 492 42.60 -13.34 6.02
N CYS A 493 43.07 -14.06 5.01
CA CYS A 493 42.67 -15.45 4.76
C CYS A 493 43.42 -16.48 5.62
N GLY A 494 44.55 -16.11 6.23
CA GLY A 494 45.36 -16.98 7.09
C GLY A 494 46.21 -18.03 6.37
N ALA A 495 46.03 -18.26 5.06
CA ALA A 495 46.85 -19.19 4.27
C ALA A 495 46.80 -18.89 2.75
N GLU A 496 47.94 -19.06 2.06
CA GLU A 496 48.05 -18.87 0.61
C GLU A 496 47.81 -20.19 -0.15
N THR A 497 46.55 -20.52 -0.45
CA THR A 497 46.19 -21.70 -1.25
C THR A 497 45.88 -21.36 -2.71
N SER A 498 45.89 -22.35 -3.60
CA SER A 498 45.50 -22.19 -5.01
C SER A 498 44.07 -21.68 -5.18
N ALA A 499 43.18 -21.96 -4.22
CA ALA A 499 41.83 -21.42 -4.16
C ALA A 499 41.82 -19.91 -3.87
N GLN A 500 42.63 -19.43 -2.91
CA GLN A 500 42.70 -18.00 -2.58
C GLN A 500 43.36 -17.18 -3.69
N LYS A 501 44.36 -17.74 -4.39
CA LYS A 501 44.93 -17.13 -5.60
C LYS A 501 43.87 -16.92 -6.69
N ARG A 502 43.01 -17.91 -6.89
CA ARG A 502 41.91 -17.84 -7.86
C ARG A 502 40.82 -16.85 -7.40
N ALA A 503 40.50 -16.83 -6.11
CA ALA A 503 39.52 -15.92 -5.53
C ALA A 503 39.97 -14.45 -5.62
N PHE A 504 41.24 -14.15 -5.33
CA PHE A 504 41.80 -12.81 -5.51
C PHE A 504 41.71 -12.35 -6.97
N LYS A 505 42.07 -13.23 -7.93
CA LYS A 505 42.00 -12.90 -9.35
C LYS A 505 40.57 -12.59 -9.82
N LEU A 506 39.57 -13.29 -9.27
CA LEU A 506 38.15 -13.07 -9.60
C LEU A 506 37.55 -11.83 -8.91
N GLY A 507 38.04 -11.48 -7.72
CA GLY A 507 37.54 -10.37 -6.89
C GLY A 507 38.46 -9.14 -6.83
N LYS A 508 39.46 -9.06 -7.71
CA LYS A 508 40.60 -8.13 -7.62
C LYS A 508 40.20 -6.68 -7.36
N GLU A 509 39.27 -6.13 -8.15
CA GLU A 509 38.82 -4.74 -8.00
C GLU A 509 38.18 -4.46 -6.63
N SER A 510 37.30 -5.35 -6.16
CA SER A 510 36.62 -5.19 -4.88
C SER A 510 37.60 -5.26 -3.72
N ILE A 511 38.53 -6.21 -3.77
CA ILE A 511 39.52 -6.43 -2.71
C ILE A 511 40.48 -5.23 -2.59
N ILE A 512 40.87 -4.65 -3.72
CA ILE A 512 41.71 -3.44 -3.75
C ILE A 512 40.96 -2.23 -3.17
N ILE A 513 39.70 -2.02 -3.55
CA ILE A 513 38.90 -0.89 -3.03
C ILE A 513 38.65 -1.06 -1.52
N ASP A 514 38.32 -2.27 -1.07
CA ASP A 514 38.15 -2.57 0.35
C ASP A 514 39.44 -2.33 1.15
N TYR A 515 40.59 -2.68 0.57
CA TYR A 515 41.90 -2.36 1.15
C TYR A 515 42.12 -0.84 1.27
N LEU A 516 41.86 -0.07 0.21
CA LEU A 516 42.06 1.39 0.19
C LEU A 516 41.18 2.12 1.23
N ILE A 517 39.95 1.63 1.44
CA ILE A 517 39.03 2.15 2.46
C ILE A 517 39.51 1.78 3.86
N THR A 518 39.82 0.50 4.09
CA THR A 518 40.23 0.01 5.42
C THR A 518 41.54 0.64 5.88
N SER A 519 42.48 0.83 4.95
CA SER A 519 43.78 1.45 5.21
C SER A 519 43.74 2.97 5.22
N LYS A 520 42.59 3.60 4.90
CA LYS A 520 42.45 5.05 4.72
C LYS A 520 43.55 5.61 3.80
N TYR A 521 43.88 4.88 2.74
CA TYR A 521 45.06 5.15 1.89
C TYR A 521 45.11 6.59 1.37
N PHE A 522 43.96 7.14 0.99
CA PHE A 522 43.84 8.52 0.49
C PHE A 522 43.81 9.58 1.60
N GLU A 523 43.59 9.20 2.87
CA GLU A 523 43.62 10.10 4.02
C GLU A 523 45.02 10.12 4.69
N MET A 524 45.77 9.00 4.60
CA MET A 524 47.06 8.82 5.28
C MET A 524 48.29 9.11 4.40
N ASN A 525 48.14 9.50 3.13
CA ASN A 525 49.24 9.91 2.27
C ASN A 525 49.22 11.41 1.93
N PRO A 526 50.06 12.25 2.58
CA PRO A 526 50.39 13.57 2.09
C PRO A 526 51.58 13.48 1.11
N LYS A 527 51.26 13.56 -0.19
CA LYS A 527 52.07 14.03 -1.35
C LYS A 527 53.41 13.34 -1.68
N ILE A 528 53.49 12.75 -2.89
CA ILE A 528 54.56 13.07 -3.86
C ILE A 528 54.00 13.05 -5.29
N ILE A 529 53.70 14.23 -5.82
CA ILE A 529 54.37 14.86 -6.97
C ILE A 529 54.41 16.35 -6.52
N GLU A 530 55.49 16.90 -5.98
CA GLU A 530 56.80 17.19 -6.58
C GLU A 530 57.74 17.67 -5.45
N THR A 531 59.01 17.27 -5.53
CA THR A 531 60.22 18.06 -5.24
C THR A 531 60.11 19.28 -4.29
N ILE A 532 60.73 19.17 -3.11
CA ILE A 532 61.67 20.09 -2.42
C ILE A 532 62.12 19.27 -1.18
N ILE A 533 63.16 18.45 -1.33
CA ILE A 533 64.53 18.70 -0.86
C ILE A 533 64.65 18.57 0.68
N GLU A 534 65.38 17.50 1.06
CA GLU A 534 66.23 17.35 2.26
C GLU A 534 65.51 17.38 3.64
N GLU A 535 65.78 16.54 4.64
CA GLU A 535 66.92 15.69 4.97
C GLU A 535 66.56 14.90 6.26
N ILE A 536 67.20 13.73 6.46
CA ILE A 536 67.60 13.11 7.75
C ILE A 536 66.57 12.21 8.53
N GLU A 537 66.84 10.89 8.53
CA GLU A 537 66.53 9.87 9.58
C GLU A 537 67.36 10.11 10.87
N PRO A 538 67.21 9.42 12.05
CA PRO A 538 66.29 8.33 12.49
C PRO A 538 65.60 8.67 13.86
N GLU A 539 64.74 7.86 14.50
CA GLU A 539 65.04 6.77 15.47
C GLU A 539 63.76 6.08 16.00
N ILE A 540 63.94 4.89 16.56
CA ILE A 540 63.01 3.79 16.91
C ILE A 540 62.41 3.96 18.32
N GLU A 541 61.20 3.42 18.60
CA GLU A 541 60.90 2.73 19.87
C GLU A 541 59.68 1.77 19.75
N GLU A 542 59.83 0.54 20.28
CA GLU A 542 58.86 -0.57 20.30
C GLU A 542 57.80 -0.41 21.41
N ILE A 543 56.56 -0.87 21.19
CA ILE A 543 55.57 -1.12 22.26
C ILE A 543 54.95 -2.50 22.06
N GLU A 544 55.05 -3.32 23.12
CA GLU A 544 54.54 -4.70 23.23
C GLU A 544 53.01 -4.78 23.02
N SER A 545 52.56 -5.81 22.29
CA SER A 545 51.15 -6.01 21.92
C SER A 545 50.40 -6.87 22.95
N GLU A 546 49.44 -6.29 23.68
CA GLU A 546 48.43 -7.01 24.49
C GLU A 546 47.50 -7.87 23.59
N GLU A 547 47.31 -9.15 23.90
CA GLU A 547 46.45 -10.05 23.12
C GLU A 547 44.96 -9.85 23.50
N ILE A 548 44.16 -9.36 22.55
CA ILE A 548 42.71 -9.15 22.73
C ILE A 548 41.97 -10.47 22.55
N ILE A 549 41.36 -10.96 23.63
CA ILE A 549 40.62 -12.24 23.64
C ILE A 549 39.19 -12.07 23.16
N ALA A 550 38.54 -10.96 23.53
CA ALA A 550 37.22 -10.62 23.07
C ALA A 550 37.05 -9.11 23.11
N ASP A 551 36.60 -8.50 22.01
CA ASP A 551 36.04 -7.14 22.00
C ASP A 551 34.72 -7.20 21.22
N ILE A 552 33.63 -7.42 21.95
CA ILE A 552 32.28 -7.58 21.39
C ILE A 552 31.49 -6.32 21.70
N PHE A 553 30.98 -5.68 20.65
CA PHE A 553 30.11 -4.51 20.75
C PHE A 553 28.79 -4.80 20.01
N ALA A 554 27.81 -5.35 20.73
CA ALA A 554 26.58 -5.88 20.16
C ALA A 554 25.35 -5.53 20.99
N LYS A 555 24.17 -5.51 20.36
CA LYS A 555 22.89 -5.35 21.05
C LYS A 555 22.40 -6.73 21.49
N PHE A 556 22.15 -6.90 22.78
CA PHE A 556 21.64 -8.14 23.35
C PHE A 556 20.15 -7.98 23.65
N GLU A 557 19.33 -8.97 23.26
CA GLU A 557 17.88 -8.92 23.39
C GLU A 557 17.44 -8.85 24.85
N THR A 558 18.17 -9.54 25.73
CA THR A 558 17.90 -9.57 27.17
C THR A 558 19.19 -9.56 27.97
N PHE A 559 19.11 -9.09 29.22
CA PHE A 559 20.25 -9.13 30.12
C PHE A 559 20.76 -10.55 30.39
N SER A 560 19.85 -11.54 30.41
CA SER A 560 20.20 -12.96 30.52
C SER A 560 21.03 -13.45 29.34
N SER A 561 20.71 -13.02 28.10
CA SER A 561 21.49 -13.37 26.91
C SER A 561 22.91 -12.79 26.94
N TYR A 562 23.05 -11.58 27.48
CA TYR A 562 24.35 -10.93 27.70
C TYR A 562 25.20 -11.70 28.72
N LYS A 563 24.61 -12.09 29.86
CA LYS A 563 25.29 -12.90 30.89
C LYS A 563 25.70 -14.27 30.38
N PHE A 564 24.83 -14.93 29.62
CA PHE A 564 25.15 -16.22 29.03
C PHE A 564 26.37 -16.12 28.10
N LYS A 565 26.48 -15.01 27.34
CA LYS A 565 27.63 -14.79 26.46
C LYS A 565 28.94 -14.58 27.24
N ILE A 566 28.89 -13.83 28.34
CA ILE A 566 30.04 -13.67 29.25
C ILE A 566 30.46 -15.01 29.84
N PHE A 567 29.48 -15.79 30.32
CA PHE A 567 29.71 -17.11 30.89
C PHE A 567 30.41 -18.03 29.89
N GLN A 568 29.95 -18.10 28.64
CA GLN A 568 30.60 -18.89 27.58
C GLN A 568 32.06 -18.51 27.34
N ILE A 569 32.40 -17.21 27.43
CA ILE A 569 33.76 -16.74 27.14
C ILE A 569 34.71 -17.03 28.30
N LEU A 570 34.22 -16.95 29.54
CA LEU A 570 35.05 -17.00 30.75
C LEU A 570 35.00 -18.33 31.51
N GLN A 571 34.02 -19.21 31.27
CA GLN A 571 33.83 -20.48 32.03
C GLN A 571 35.04 -21.42 32.02
N GLU A 572 35.87 -21.37 30.98
CA GLU A 572 37.08 -22.18 30.83
C GLU A 572 38.37 -21.40 31.11
N LYS A 573 38.25 -20.09 31.43
CA LYS A 573 39.39 -19.17 31.57
C LYS A 573 39.60 -18.65 32.98
N ILE A 574 38.55 -18.63 33.80
CA ILE A 574 38.56 -18.14 35.18
C ILE A 574 37.85 -19.16 36.07
N GLU A 575 38.28 -19.27 37.32
CA GLU A 575 37.65 -20.17 38.31
C GLU A 575 36.14 -19.90 38.44
N MET A 576 35.35 -20.99 38.47
CA MET A 576 33.89 -20.94 38.45
C MET A 576 33.27 -20.14 39.60
N GLU A 577 33.92 -20.08 40.77
CA GLU A 577 33.46 -19.27 41.90
C GLU A 577 33.61 -17.77 41.62
N LYS A 578 34.74 -17.34 41.03
CA LYS A 578 34.96 -15.94 40.62
C LYS A 578 34.03 -15.53 39.48
N LEU A 579 33.80 -16.40 38.51
CA LEU A 579 32.85 -16.13 37.42
C LEU A 579 31.42 -15.93 37.94
N LYS A 580 30.99 -16.74 38.92
CA LYS A 580 29.70 -16.54 39.58
C LYS A 580 29.65 -15.18 40.28
N MET A 581 30.70 -14.78 41.00
CA MET A 581 30.76 -13.46 41.63
C MET A 581 30.65 -12.31 40.61
N ILE A 582 31.29 -12.41 39.44
CA ILE A 582 31.17 -11.40 38.37
C ILE A 582 29.73 -11.31 37.87
N LEU A 583 29.10 -12.46 37.59
CA LEU A 583 27.72 -12.50 37.10
C LEU A 583 26.71 -12.03 38.15
N ASP A 584 26.96 -12.30 39.43
CA ASP A 584 26.15 -11.82 40.54
C ASP A 584 26.33 -10.31 40.73
N PHE A 585 27.56 -9.79 40.67
CA PHE A 585 27.82 -8.35 40.71
C PHE A 585 27.10 -7.63 39.58
N LEU A 586 27.12 -8.21 38.37
CA LEU A 586 26.38 -7.68 37.23
C LEU A 586 24.86 -7.61 37.48
N ASN A 587 24.27 -8.44 38.36
CA ASN A 587 22.84 -8.31 38.70
C ASN A 587 22.53 -7.00 39.43
N PHE A 588 23.50 -6.48 40.19
CA PHE A 588 23.34 -5.26 40.98
C PHE A 588 23.80 -4.02 40.21
N GLU A 589 24.99 -4.11 39.61
CA GLU A 589 25.60 -3.04 38.81
C GLU A 589 25.68 -3.51 37.36
N LYS A 590 25.04 -2.80 36.42
CA LYS A 590 25.03 -3.21 34.99
C LYS A 590 26.40 -3.07 34.29
N GLU A 591 27.45 -2.75 35.05
CA GLU A 591 28.83 -2.59 34.60
C GLU A 591 29.81 -3.30 35.55
N PHE A 592 30.88 -3.85 34.98
CA PHE A 592 31.96 -4.49 35.74
C PHE A 592 33.31 -4.23 35.06
N ASN A 593 34.26 -3.67 35.79
CA ASN A 593 35.62 -3.45 35.33
C ASN A 593 36.61 -3.91 36.40
N SER A 594 37.39 -4.94 36.11
CA SER A 594 38.42 -5.43 37.04
C SER A 594 39.50 -6.22 36.32
N THR A 595 40.68 -6.31 36.93
CA THR A 595 41.73 -7.24 36.52
C THR A 595 41.69 -8.44 37.46
N MET A 596 41.50 -9.63 36.91
CA MET A 596 41.43 -10.87 37.68
C MET A 596 42.25 -11.95 36.97
N ASP A 597 43.10 -12.62 37.74
CA ASP A 597 44.09 -13.58 37.24
C ASP A 597 44.97 -12.93 36.13
N GLU A 598 45.04 -13.51 34.93
CA GLU A 598 45.79 -12.96 33.78
C GLU A 598 44.95 -12.04 32.87
N TYR A 599 43.71 -11.69 33.27
CA TYR A 599 42.76 -11.00 32.39
C TYR A 599 42.32 -9.63 32.89
N THR A 600 42.29 -8.66 31.98
CA THR A 600 41.61 -7.37 32.19
C THR A 600 40.21 -7.46 31.57
N ILE A 601 39.18 -7.33 32.40
CA ILE A 601 37.78 -7.58 32.03
C ILE A 601 36.98 -6.28 32.18
N PHE A 602 36.34 -5.84 31.09
CA PHE A 602 35.43 -4.71 31.05
C PHE A 602 34.09 -5.13 30.41
N LEU A 603 33.02 -5.03 31.19
CA LEU A 603 31.67 -5.48 30.83
C LEU A 603 30.70 -4.33 31.09
N MET A 604 29.87 -3.99 30.11
CA MET A 604 28.85 -2.94 30.22
C MET A 604 27.60 -3.35 29.47
N PHE A 605 26.48 -3.46 30.19
CA PHE A 605 25.18 -3.75 29.59
C PHE A 605 24.30 -2.51 29.47
N ASN A 606 23.92 -2.20 28.23
CA ASN A 606 23.01 -1.10 27.91
C ASN A 606 21.70 -1.63 27.33
N GLU A 607 20.61 -1.41 28.06
CA GLU A 607 19.29 -1.91 27.70
C GLU A 607 18.76 -1.17 26.45
N GLY A 608 18.44 -1.92 25.39
CA GLY A 608 17.99 -1.36 24.12
C GLY A 608 19.10 -0.75 23.23
N GLN A 609 20.34 -0.67 23.71
CA GLN A 609 21.50 -0.15 22.97
C GLN A 609 22.63 -1.20 22.87
N LYS A 610 23.77 -0.83 22.27
CA LYS A 610 24.93 -1.72 22.15
C LYS A 610 25.63 -1.85 23.51
N SER A 611 25.84 -3.08 23.94
CA SER A 611 26.57 -3.47 25.15
C SER A 611 27.99 -3.90 24.77
N ARG A 612 28.94 -3.78 25.71
CA ARG A 612 30.36 -4.07 25.47
C ARG A 612 30.87 -5.20 26.36
N ILE A 613 31.57 -6.16 25.75
CA ILE A 613 32.38 -7.18 26.44
C ILE A 613 33.79 -7.04 25.90
N LEU A 614 34.71 -6.53 26.72
CA LEU A 614 36.13 -6.45 26.41
C LEU A 614 36.91 -7.29 27.42
N ILE A 615 37.66 -8.27 26.93
CA ILE A 615 38.53 -9.12 27.73
C ILE A 615 39.89 -9.16 27.03
N LYS A 616 40.92 -8.75 27.76
CA LYS A 616 42.30 -8.75 27.30
C LYS A 616 43.12 -9.70 28.17
N LYS A 617 44.04 -10.44 27.55
CA LYS A 617 45.09 -11.13 28.29
C LYS A 617 46.23 -10.16 28.53
N LYS A 618 46.71 -10.09 29.77
CA LYS A 618 47.96 -9.39 30.08
C LYS A 618 49.15 -10.09 29.47
#